data_AF-A0A254RNY6-F1
#
_entry.id   AF-A0A254RNY6-F1
#
_cell.length_a   1.000
_cell.length_b   1.000
_cell.length_c   1.000
_cell.angle_alpha   90.00
_cell.angle_beta   90.00
_cell.angle_gamma   90.00
#
_symmetry.space_group_name_H-M   'P 1'
#
loop_
_entity.id
_entity.type
_entity.pdbx_description
1 polymer ?
#
loop_
_entity_poly.entity_id
_entity_poly.type
_entity_poly.pdbx_seq_one_letter_code
_entity_poly.pdbx_strand_id
1 'polypeptide(L)'
;MPLEIIRADISKVKADAIVNSANKNPICGGGAEYHIYKAAGYDDLLKAREQVGPLKVAQVAVTPAFALDAKYIIHTVGPKWNGGDSGESLALADCYRGALDKAQELGCQSIAFPLISSGVFKFPKDSALRIALSAIGEFLQTNEMNVMLVVFDRKAFEVSEELSSDIQAFIDDNYVQDKYGDVNRYVSNRRRNLQVEQEERFYALEAPQCDIPDEEPHRILDREEFVEEDGAADECVRLCVKSAEKSLESLEDILAKPGETFCNKLFRLIHEKNQDDVEVYKRANLDRKHFSKIRSNVNYRPTKKTALALAIALRLNMDETADLLARAELALSPSNRGDLIVMYFIERQKYDIWEINSMLFKFGQPTLGA
;
A
#
# COMPACT_ATOMS: atom_id res chain seq x y z
N MET A 1 7.21 7.61 10.96
CA MET A 1 8.67 7.57 10.93
C MET A 1 8.94 6.29 10.23
N PRO A 2 9.25 6.38 8.95
CA PRO A 2 9.12 5.19 8.14
C PRO A 2 10.29 4.26 8.34
N LEU A 3 9.95 2.98 8.34
CA LEU A 3 10.85 1.98 7.80
C LEU A 3 10.65 1.97 6.28
N GLU A 4 11.74 2.21 5.56
CA GLU A 4 11.81 2.13 4.11
C GLU A 4 12.66 0.94 3.69
N ILE A 5 12.19 0.16 2.72
CA ILE A 5 12.99 -0.87 2.07
C ILE A 5 13.52 -0.27 0.76
N ILE A 6 14.84 -0.08 0.65
CA ILE A 6 15.45 0.57 -0.49
C ILE A 6 16.47 -0.33 -1.18
N ARG A 7 16.53 -0.20 -2.52
CA ARG A 7 17.55 -0.86 -3.32
C ARG A 7 18.73 0.08 -3.55
N ALA A 8 19.81 -0.12 -2.80
CA ALA A 8 21.00 0.71 -2.92
C ALA A 8 22.27 -0.05 -2.52
N ASP A 9 23.42 0.58 -2.79
CA ASP A 9 24.67 0.26 -2.10
C ASP A 9 24.64 1.01 -0.76
N ILE A 10 24.69 0.28 0.36
CA ILE A 10 24.59 0.85 1.70
C ILE A 10 25.70 1.88 1.98
N SER A 11 26.86 1.74 1.35
CA SER A 11 27.96 2.70 1.48
C SER A 11 27.67 4.08 0.87
N LYS A 12 26.59 4.20 0.08
CA LYS A 12 26.14 5.44 -0.56
C LYS A 12 24.87 6.02 0.08
N VAL A 13 24.33 5.35 1.09
CA VAL A 13 23.10 5.79 1.77
C VAL A 13 23.46 6.87 2.77
N LYS A 14 22.71 7.99 2.71
CA LYS A 14 22.84 9.08 3.67
C LYS A 14 22.01 8.78 4.91
N ALA A 15 22.68 8.58 6.04
CA ALA A 15 22.06 8.30 7.34
C ALA A 15 22.98 8.79 8.46
N ASP A 16 22.46 9.06 9.67
CA ASP A 16 23.34 9.37 10.80
C ASP A 16 24.22 8.17 11.19
N ALA A 17 23.66 6.96 11.10
CA ALA A 17 24.38 5.71 11.34
C ALA A 17 24.24 4.71 10.18
N ILE A 18 25.34 4.06 9.81
CA ILE A 18 25.34 2.91 8.89
C ILE A 18 25.70 1.65 9.67
N VAL A 19 24.94 0.57 9.48
CA VAL A 19 25.22 -0.71 10.13
C VAL A 19 26.14 -1.55 9.25
N ASN A 20 27.25 -2.01 9.83
CA ASN A 20 28.12 -3.02 9.22
C ASN A 20 27.77 -4.41 9.78
N SER A 21 27.41 -5.34 8.90
CA SER A 21 27.33 -6.77 9.20
C SER A 21 28.74 -7.36 9.28
N ALA A 22 29.35 -7.22 10.45
CA ALA A 22 30.78 -7.42 10.66
C ALA A 22 31.17 -8.89 10.90
N ASN A 23 32.46 -9.17 10.70
CA ASN A 23 33.09 -10.40 11.21
C ASN A 23 33.41 -10.30 12.71
N LYS A 24 33.57 -11.46 13.37
CA LYS A 24 33.96 -11.55 14.79
C LYS A 24 35.26 -10.79 15.06
N ASN A 25 36.29 -11.10 14.27
CA ASN A 25 37.60 -10.45 14.38
C ASN A 25 37.62 -9.13 13.60
N PRO A 26 38.49 -8.17 13.96
CA PRO A 26 38.69 -6.92 13.24
C PRO A 26 39.38 -7.18 11.90
N ILE A 27 38.63 -7.72 10.95
CA ILE A 27 39.07 -7.96 9.58
C ILE A 27 38.00 -7.42 8.64
N CYS A 28 38.41 -6.97 7.46
CA CYS A 28 37.48 -6.67 6.38
C CYS A 28 37.12 -7.98 5.66
N GLY A 29 35.86 -8.41 5.78
CA GLY A 29 35.29 -9.47 4.96
C GLY A 29 34.88 -8.99 3.56
N GLY A 30 34.13 -9.85 2.86
CA GLY A 30 33.51 -9.53 1.57
C GLY A 30 32.10 -8.96 1.70
N GLY A 31 31.41 -8.78 0.57
CA GLY A 31 30.02 -8.29 0.54
C GLY A 31 29.89 -6.85 1.02
N ALA A 32 28.79 -6.53 1.70
CA ALA A 32 28.50 -5.16 2.17
C ALA A 32 29.62 -4.57 3.06
N GLU A 33 30.28 -5.41 3.86
CA GLU A 33 31.40 -4.99 4.71
C GLU A 33 32.55 -4.41 3.86
N TYR A 34 32.94 -5.08 2.78
CA TYR A 34 33.99 -4.59 1.88
C TYR A 34 33.66 -3.20 1.31
N HIS A 35 32.41 -2.99 0.89
CA HIS A 35 31.97 -1.70 0.35
C HIS A 35 32.00 -0.59 1.41
N ILE A 36 31.62 -0.91 2.66
CA ILE A 36 31.71 0.02 3.79
C ILE A 36 33.17 0.39 4.08
N TYR A 37 34.09 -0.58 4.19
CA TYR A 37 35.51 -0.30 4.41
C TYR A 37 36.12 0.52 3.28
N LYS A 38 35.81 0.16 2.03
CA LYS A 38 36.32 0.89 0.86
C LYS A 38 35.84 2.35 0.85
N ALA A 39 34.58 2.60 1.19
CA ALA A 39 34.01 3.94 1.17
C ALA A 39 34.38 4.78 2.38
N ALA A 40 34.50 4.18 3.57
CA ALA A 40 34.94 4.87 4.79
C ALA A 40 36.44 5.24 4.74
N GLY A 41 37.25 4.44 4.04
CA GLY A 41 38.71 4.48 4.12
C GLY A 41 39.20 3.23 4.85
N TYR A 42 39.83 2.32 4.11
CA TYR A 42 40.11 0.97 4.58
C TYR A 42 40.98 0.96 5.85
N ASP A 43 42.10 1.67 5.82
CA ASP A 43 43.09 1.67 6.91
C ASP A 43 42.55 2.35 8.17
N ASP A 44 41.80 3.42 8.02
CA ASP A 44 41.27 4.18 9.16
C ASP A 44 40.17 3.39 9.89
N LEU A 45 39.25 2.78 9.13
CA LEU A 45 38.22 1.93 9.71
C LEU A 45 38.79 0.66 10.33
N LEU A 46 39.78 0.03 9.69
CA LEU A 46 40.42 -1.16 10.24
C LEU A 46 41.11 -0.87 11.56
N LYS A 47 41.91 0.20 11.65
CA LYS A 47 42.56 0.62 12.91
C LYS A 47 41.54 0.89 14.01
N ALA A 48 40.42 1.53 13.71
CA ALA A 48 39.36 1.74 14.69
C ALA A 48 38.70 0.42 15.12
N ARG A 49 38.49 -0.53 14.21
CA ARG A 49 37.97 -1.86 14.55
C ARG A 49 38.96 -2.70 15.35
N GLU A 50 40.25 -2.55 15.14
CA GLU A 50 41.30 -3.20 15.93
C GLU A 50 41.31 -2.69 17.38
N GLN A 51 41.10 -1.38 17.59
CA GLN A 51 40.97 -0.80 18.94
C GLN A 51 39.73 -1.31 19.68
N VAL A 52 38.63 -1.55 18.96
CA VAL A 52 37.42 -2.20 19.50
C VAL A 52 37.67 -3.67 19.85
N GLY A 53 38.46 -4.38 19.03
CA GLY A 53 38.77 -5.79 19.22
C GLY A 53 37.69 -6.75 18.72
N PRO A 54 37.70 -8.02 19.18
CA PRO A 54 36.76 -9.04 18.73
C PRO A 54 35.34 -8.83 19.29
N LEU A 55 34.34 -9.14 18.48
CA LEU A 55 32.92 -9.07 18.85
C LEU A 55 32.28 -10.46 18.89
N LYS A 56 31.44 -10.68 19.91
CA LYS A 56 30.55 -11.83 19.98
C LYS A 56 29.35 -11.66 19.04
N VAL A 57 28.66 -12.75 18.75
CA VAL A 57 27.40 -12.71 17.98
C VAL A 57 26.41 -11.79 18.70
N ALA A 58 25.69 -10.96 17.93
CA ALA A 58 24.77 -9.92 18.40
C ALA A 58 25.38 -8.78 19.22
N GLN A 59 26.69 -8.81 19.48
CA GLN A 59 27.35 -7.70 20.16
C GLN A 59 27.52 -6.53 19.19
N VAL A 60 27.29 -5.32 19.71
CA VAL A 60 27.39 -4.07 18.97
C VAL A 60 28.61 -3.26 19.42
N ALA A 61 29.30 -2.66 18.46
CA ALA A 61 30.32 -1.65 18.69
C ALA A 61 30.19 -0.49 17.70
N VAL A 62 30.83 0.64 18.01
CA VAL A 62 30.69 1.87 17.24
C VAL A 62 32.07 2.40 16.87
N THR A 63 32.20 2.88 15.65
CA THR A 63 33.35 3.66 15.18
C THR A 63 32.86 4.93 14.47
N PRO A 64 33.73 5.95 14.29
CA PRO A 64 33.43 7.05 13.38
C PRO A 64 33.18 6.55 11.95
N ALA A 65 32.37 7.25 11.17
CA ALA A 65 32.07 6.84 9.80
C ALA A 65 33.12 7.23 8.74
N PHE A 66 34.12 8.03 9.15
CA PHE A 66 35.22 8.49 8.29
C PHE A 66 34.71 9.18 7.01
N ALA A 67 35.02 8.66 5.82
CA ALA A 67 34.65 9.27 4.55
C ALA A 67 33.21 8.95 4.06
N LEU A 68 32.42 8.17 4.82
CA LEU A 68 31.00 7.95 4.52
C LEU A 68 30.16 9.21 4.80
N ASP A 69 29.04 9.37 4.09
CA ASP A 69 28.00 10.37 4.40
C ASP A 69 27.14 9.93 5.60
N ALA A 70 27.83 9.69 6.72
CA ALA A 70 27.27 9.29 8.01
C ALA A 70 28.13 9.82 9.17
N LYS A 71 27.62 9.74 10.40
CA LYS A 71 28.38 10.10 11.61
C LYS A 71 29.06 8.87 12.21
N TYR A 72 28.34 7.76 12.25
CA TYR A 72 28.77 6.54 12.91
C TYR A 72 28.67 5.31 12.00
N ILE A 73 29.57 4.36 12.20
CA ILE A 73 29.39 2.98 11.75
C ILE A 73 29.11 2.13 12.99
N ILE A 74 27.96 1.45 12.97
CA ILE A 74 27.56 0.51 14.02
C ILE A 74 27.88 -0.90 13.53
N HIS A 75 28.83 -1.56 14.16
CA HIS A 75 29.26 -2.91 13.83
C HIS A 75 28.49 -3.92 14.66
N THR A 76 27.89 -4.91 14.01
CA THR A 76 27.28 -6.05 14.70
C THR A 76 27.61 -7.35 13.98
N VAL A 77 27.79 -8.43 14.75
CA VAL A 77 28.12 -9.74 14.18
C VAL A 77 26.86 -10.59 14.15
N GLY A 78 26.34 -10.81 12.94
CA GLY A 78 25.20 -11.70 12.72
C GLY A 78 25.52 -13.17 13.03
N PRO A 79 24.51 -14.00 13.30
CA PRO A 79 24.69 -15.44 13.44
C PRO A 79 24.94 -16.09 12.07
N LYS A 80 25.75 -17.15 12.05
CA LYS A 80 25.87 -18.04 10.90
C LYS A 80 24.72 -19.05 10.95
N TRP A 81 24.05 -19.28 9.84
CA TRP A 81 22.95 -20.24 9.77
C TRP A 81 23.44 -21.68 9.95
N ASN A 82 22.83 -22.40 10.89
CA ASN A 82 23.12 -23.79 11.19
C ASN A 82 21.83 -24.61 11.39
N GLY A 83 20.85 -24.39 10.52
CA GLY A 83 19.58 -25.13 10.52
C GLY A 83 18.46 -24.51 11.34
N GLY A 84 18.73 -23.48 12.16
CA GLY A 84 17.71 -22.67 12.84
C GLY A 84 17.37 -23.10 14.27
N ASP A 85 17.90 -24.22 14.73
CA ASP A 85 17.62 -24.78 16.06
C ASP A 85 18.63 -24.33 17.14
N SER A 86 19.59 -23.47 16.79
CA SER A 86 20.66 -23.00 17.70
C SER A 86 20.42 -21.58 18.23
N GLY A 87 19.19 -21.07 18.10
CA GLY A 87 18.82 -19.71 18.52
C GLY A 87 19.27 -18.61 17.55
N GLU A 88 19.60 -18.95 16.31
CA GLU A 88 20.10 -17.98 15.32
C GLU A 88 19.07 -16.88 15.03
N SER A 89 17.77 -17.20 15.00
CA SER A 89 16.73 -16.21 14.78
C SER A 89 16.69 -15.14 15.88
N LEU A 90 16.85 -15.55 17.15
CA LEU A 90 16.89 -14.63 18.29
C LEU A 90 18.15 -13.77 18.23
N ALA A 91 19.31 -14.38 17.99
CA ALA A 91 20.57 -13.67 17.87
C ALA A 91 20.55 -12.65 16.72
N LEU A 92 19.89 -12.97 15.60
CA LEU A 92 19.72 -12.02 14.50
C LEU A 92 18.81 -10.86 14.89
N ALA A 93 17.70 -11.11 15.60
CA ALA A 93 16.84 -10.06 16.12
C ALA A 93 17.61 -9.12 17.07
N ASP A 94 18.45 -9.69 17.94
CA ASP A 94 19.28 -8.93 18.88
C ASP A 94 20.33 -8.06 18.18
N CYS A 95 20.82 -8.46 16.99
CA CYS A 95 21.66 -7.60 16.17
C CYS A 95 20.95 -6.30 15.77
N TYR A 96 19.69 -6.40 15.35
CA TYR A 96 18.87 -5.24 14.97
C TYR A 96 18.54 -4.38 16.19
N ARG A 97 18.04 -5.00 17.27
CA ARG A 97 17.70 -4.29 18.52
C ARG A 97 18.89 -3.54 19.09
N GLY A 98 20.02 -4.23 19.28
CA GLY A 98 21.22 -3.61 19.84
C GLY A 98 21.76 -2.46 18.97
N ALA A 99 21.64 -2.54 17.65
CA ALA A 99 22.07 -1.47 16.76
C ALA A 99 21.12 -0.27 16.80
N LEU A 100 19.81 -0.50 16.88
CA LEU A 100 18.79 0.53 17.03
C LEU A 100 18.94 1.26 18.37
N ASP A 101 19.08 0.51 19.46
CA ASP A 101 19.28 1.06 20.80
C ASP A 101 20.56 1.91 20.85
N LYS A 102 21.66 1.42 20.24
CA LYS A 102 22.92 2.16 20.17
C LYS A 102 22.78 3.45 19.36
N ALA A 103 22.05 3.42 18.24
CA ALA A 103 21.80 4.62 17.43
C ALA A 103 20.97 5.65 18.20
N GLN A 104 19.99 5.21 18.98
CA GLN A 104 19.18 6.06 19.84
C GLN A 104 20.03 6.70 20.95
N GLU A 105 20.88 5.93 21.62
CA GLU A 105 21.83 6.44 22.63
C GLU A 105 22.76 7.53 22.06
N LEU A 106 23.15 7.39 20.79
CA LEU A 106 23.99 8.36 20.07
C LEU A 106 23.19 9.57 19.52
N GLY A 107 21.87 9.61 19.73
CA GLY A 107 21.00 10.69 19.23
C GLY A 107 20.80 10.69 17.71
N CYS A 108 21.03 9.56 17.04
CA CYS A 108 20.82 9.42 15.59
C CYS A 108 19.33 9.58 15.25
N GLN A 109 19.04 10.34 14.19
CA GLN A 109 17.68 10.49 13.66
C GLN A 109 17.41 9.50 12.53
N SER A 110 18.47 8.93 11.93
CA SER A 110 18.39 7.98 10.83
C SER A 110 19.44 6.88 10.91
N ILE A 111 19.06 5.67 10.51
CA ILE A 111 19.94 4.50 10.47
C ILE A 111 19.68 3.66 9.22
N ALA A 112 20.75 3.19 8.58
CA ALA A 112 20.70 2.29 7.44
C ALA A 112 21.23 0.89 7.80
N PHE A 113 20.42 -0.13 7.57
CA PHE A 113 20.74 -1.53 7.80
C PHE A 113 20.97 -2.27 6.48
N PRO A 114 21.98 -3.14 6.38
CA PRO A 114 21.98 -4.19 5.38
C PRO A 114 21.04 -5.31 5.85
N LEU A 115 20.71 -6.25 4.97
CA LEU A 115 20.06 -7.50 5.39
C LEU A 115 21.09 -8.43 6.06
N ILE A 116 21.25 -8.31 7.38
CA ILE A 116 22.30 -8.98 8.18
C ILE A 116 22.22 -10.50 8.00
N SER A 117 23.38 -11.16 7.93
CA SER A 117 23.57 -12.62 7.76
C SER A 117 23.05 -13.28 6.48
N SER A 118 22.33 -12.56 5.60
CA SER A 118 21.72 -13.12 4.38
C SER A 118 22.70 -13.43 3.23
N GLY A 119 23.96 -13.02 3.36
CA GLY A 119 25.04 -13.27 2.39
C GLY A 119 25.90 -14.48 2.78
N VAL A 120 27.16 -14.22 3.13
CA VAL A 120 28.16 -15.25 3.45
C VAL A 120 27.72 -16.19 4.58
N PHE A 121 26.93 -15.69 5.53
CA PHE A 121 26.44 -16.45 6.69
C PHE A 121 25.22 -17.33 6.37
N LYS A 122 24.75 -17.30 5.11
CA LYS A 122 23.72 -18.18 4.53
C LYS A 122 22.40 -18.24 5.31
N PHE A 123 22.07 -17.20 6.05
CA PHE A 123 20.76 -17.10 6.71
C PHE A 123 19.66 -17.02 5.63
N PRO A 124 18.61 -17.87 5.71
CA PRO A 124 17.51 -17.82 4.75
C PRO A 124 16.94 -16.41 4.67
N LYS A 125 16.96 -15.83 3.47
CA LYS A 125 16.80 -14.38 3.32
C LYS A 125 15.42 -13.90 3.77
N ASP A 126 14.40 -14.73 3.61
CA ASP A 126 13.04 -14.39 4.06
C ASP A 126 12.89 -14.36 5.55
N SER A 127 13.49 -15.34 6.22
CA SER A 127 13.50 -15.40 7.67
C SER A 127 14.31 -14.22 8.19
N ALA A 128 15.46 -13.92 7.59
CA ALA A 128 16.26 -12.74 7.94
C ALA A 128 15.48 -11.43 7.75
N LEU A 129 14.73 -11.30 6.66
CA LEU A 129 13.90 -10.15 6.37
C LEU A 129 12.75 -10.03 7.36
N ARG A 130 11.99 -11.10 7.60
CA ARG A 130 10.89 -11.09 8.58
C ARG A 130 11.41 -10.70 9.96
N ILE A 131 12.55 -11.24 10.37
CA ILE A 131 13.20 -10.87 11.64
C ILE A 131 13.59 -9.40 11.65
N ALA A 132 14.19 -8.88 10.57
CA ALA A 132 14.55 -7.47 10.45
C ALA A 132 13.33 -6.55 10.56
N LEU A 133 12.28 -6.82 9.76
CA LEU A 133 11.06 -6.04 9.74
C LEU A 133 10.34 -6.07 11.10
N SER A 134 10.27 -7.24 11.74
CA SER A 134 9.67 -7.38 13.08
C SER A 134 10.45 -6.58 14.12
N ALA A 135 11.78 -6.77 14.19
CA ALA A 135 12.60 -6.10 15.20
C ALA A 135 12.61 -4.57 15.03
N ILE A 136 12.69 -4.09 13.78
CA ILE A 136 12.60 -2.65 13.48
C ILE A 136 11.19 -2.12 13.78
N GLY A 137 10.16 -2.86 13.36
CA GLY A 137 8.77 -2.49 13.60
C GLY A 137 8.45 -2.38 15.09
N GLU A 138 8.90 -3.34 15.90
CA GLU A 138 8.82 -3.30 17.38
C GLU A 138 9.48 -2.05 17.95
N PHE A 139 10.71 -1.73 17.51
CA PHE A 139 11.43 -0.55 17.97
C PHE A 139 10.72 0.76 17.63
N LEU A 140 10.16 0.87 16.42
CA LEU A 140 9.45 2.07 15.95
C LEU A 140 8.08 2.29 16.60
N GLN A 141 7.56 1.31 17.35
CA GLN A 141 6.35 1.51 18.15
C GLN A 141 6.58 2.45 19.33
N THR A 142 7.78 2.49 19.89
CA THR A 142 8.09 3.29 21.09
C THR A 142 9.14 4.38 20.82
N ASN A 143 9.89 4.29 19.73
CA ASN A 143 10.98 5.20 19.41
C ASN A 143 10.79 5.92 18.08
N GLU A 144 11.37 7.12 17.99
CA GLU A 144 11.33 7.96 16.79
C GLU A 144 12.65 7.87 16.02
N MET A 145 12.66 7.20 14.86
CA MET A 145 13.85 7.11 13.99
C MET A 145 13.45 6.78 12.54
N ASN A 146 14.16 7.33 11.56
CA ASN A 146 14.03 6.91 10.17
C ASN A 146 14.93 5.70 9.91
N VAL A 147 14.34 4.57 9.52
CA VAL A 147 15.09 3.31 9.35
C VAL A 147 15.06 2.89 7.89
N MET A 148 16.22 2.66 7.30
CA MET A 148 16.34 2.17 5.92
C MET A 148 16.87 0.74 5.94
N LEU A 149 16.10 -0.21 5.42
CA LEU A 149 16.58 -1.55 5.13
C LEU A 149 17.08 -1.60 3.68
N VAL A 150 18.40 -1.65 3.53
CA VAL A 150 19.12 -1.58 2.27
C VAL A 150 19.37 -2.98 1.73
N VAL A 151 18.83 -3.27 0.55
CA VAL A 151 18.94 -4.55 -0.12
C VAL A 151 19.59 -4.39 -1.50
N PHE A 152 20.55 -5.25 -1.83
CA PHE A 152 21.32 -5.13 -3.06
C PHE A 152 20.64 -5.78 -4.27
N ASP A 153 19.94 -6.90 -4.05
CA ASP A 153 19.32 -7.72 -5.11
C ASP A 153 17.80 -7.90 -4.88
N ARG A 154 17.00 -7.88 -5.96
CA ARG A 154 15.57 -8.23 -5.92
C ARG A 154 15.37 -9.70 -5.58
N LYS A 155 16.30 -10.58 -5.99
CA LYS A 155 16.32 -12.00 -5.61
C LYS A 155 16.79 -12.22 -4.16
N ALA A 156 16.97 -11.15 -3.38
CA ALA A 156 17.21 -11.27 -1.95
C ALA A 156 15.94 -11.66 -1.17
N PHE A 157 14.78 -11.68 -1.81
CA PHE A 157 13.50 -12.02 -1.21
C PHE A 157 13.04 -13.33 -1.84
N GLU A 158 13.23 -14.44 -1.16
CA GLU A 158 12.65 -15.74 -1.52
C GLU A 158 11.29 -15.95 -0.84
N VAL A 159 10.59 -14.86 -0.39
CA VAL A 159 9.44 -14.93 0.56
C VAL A 159 8.60 -16.15 0.26
N SER A 160 8.42 -17.03 1.26
CA SER A 160 7.97 -18.44 1.12
C SER A 160 7.43 -18.74 -0.26
N GLU A 161 8.08 -19.67 -0.99
CA GLU A 161 7.66 -20.01 -2.35
C GLU A 161 6.15 -20.20 -2.47
N GLU A 162 5.52 -20.78 -1.45
CA GLU A 162 4.08 -20.89 -1.30
C GLU A 162 3.34 -19.53 -1.35
N LEU A 163 3.65 -18.57 -0.46
CA LEU A 163 2.96 -17.27 -0.45
C LEU A 163 3.24 -16.45 -1.71
N SER A 164 4.46 -16.57 -2.25
CA SER A 164 4.81 -15.91 -3.50
C SER A 164 4.11 -16.54 -4.71
N SER A 165 3.99 -17.86 -4.74
CA SER A 165 3.28 -18.61 -5.76
C SER A 165 1.79 -18.32 -5.68
N ASP A 166 1.22 -18.26 -4.47
CA ASP A 166 -0.17 -17.91 -4.25
C ASP A 166 -0.50 -16.49 -4.74
N ILE A 167 0.37 -15.50 -4.43
CA ILE A 167 0.20 -14.14 -4.94
C ILE A 167 0.35 -14.11 -6.46
N GLN A 168 1.32 -14.85 -7.01
CA GLN A 168 1.51 -14.90 -8.46
C GLN A 168 0.30 -15.54 -9.16
N ALA A 169 -0.22 -16.64 -8.62
CA ALA A 169 -1.45 -17.29 -9.10
C ALA A 169 -2.64 -16.34 -9.01
N PHE A 170 -2.80 -15.61 -7.90
CA PHE A 170 -3.85 -14.60 -7.76
C PHE A 170 -3.72 -13.48 -8.81
N ILE A 171 -2.51 -12.99 -9.05
CA ILE A 171 -2.26 -11.98 -10.09
C ILE A 171 -2.64 -12.54 -11.47
N ASP A 172 -2.24 -13.77 -11.78
CA ASP A 172 -2.50 -14.41 -13.07
C ASP A 172 -3.99 -14.67 -13.29
N ASP A 173 -4.70 -15.18 -12.27
CA ASP A 173 -6.14 -15.41 -12.32
C ASP A 173 -6.92 -14.11 -12.57
N ASN A 174 -6.56 -13.03 -11.88
CA ASN A 174 -7.18 -11.72 -12.07
C ASN A 174 -6.83 -11.11 -13.44
N TYR A 175 -5.62 -11.36 -13.96
CA TYR A 175 -5.21 -10.88 -15.29
C TYR A 175 -5.94 -11.62 -16.42
N VAL A 176 -6.19 -12.92 -16.25
CA VAL A 176 -7.00 -13.74 -17.16
C VAL A 176 -8.46 -13.28 -17.13
N GLN A 177 -9.04 -13.06 -15.95
CA GLN A 177 -10.41 -12.56 -15.84
C GLN A 177 -10.62 -11.20 -16.52
N ASP A 178 -9.66 -10.27 -16.42
CA ASP A 178 -9.73 -8.98 -17.13
C ASP A 178 -9.70 -9.16 -18.66
N LYS A 179 -8.81 -10.04 -19.17
CA LYS A 179 -8.69 -10.30 -20.63
C LYS A 179 -9.86 -11.08 -21.24
N TYR A 180 -10.46 -12.03 -20.52
CA TYR A 180 -11.61 -12.80 -21.02
C TYR A 180 -12.96 -12.16 -20.66
N GLY A 181 -13.00 -11.31 -19.62
CA GLY A 181 -14.14 -10.48 -19.27
C GLY A 181 -14.47 -9.47 -20.37
N ASP A 182 -13.44 -8.92 -21.03
CA ASP A 182 -13.62 -7.99 -22.15
C ASP A 182 -14.16 -8.69 -23.41
N VAL A 183 -13.75 -9.95 -23.67
CA VAL A 183 -14.34 -10.77 -24.75
C VAL A 183 -15.79 -11.12 -24.44
N ASN A 184 -16.13 -11.48 -23.20
CA ASN A 184 -17.52 -11.74 -22.82
C ASN A 184 -18.36 -10.47 -22.85
N ARG A 185 -17.81 -9.31 -22.48
CA ARG A 185 -18.50 -8.01 -22.58
C ARG A 185 -18.71 -7.61 -24.04
N TYR A 186 -17.72 -7.81 -24.91
CA TYR A 186 -17.83 -7.57 -26.35
C TYR A 186 -18.81 -8.52 -27.02
N VAL A 187 -18.79 -9.82 -26.68
CA VAL A 187 -19.73 -10.84 -27.22
C VAL A 187 -21.15 -10.62 -26.68
N SER A 188 -21.31 -10.22 -25.42
CA SER A 188 -22.62 -9.89 -24.82
C SER A 188 -23.21 -8.60 -25.41
N ASN A 189 -22.38 -7.57 -25.62
CA ASN A 189 -22.80 -6.34 -26.29
C ASN A 189 -23.10 -6.58 -27.77
N ARG A 190 -22.34 -7.43 -28.46
CA ARG A 190 -22.62 -7.81 -29.86
C ARG A 190 -23.90 -8.64 -29.97
N ARG A 191 -24.19 -9.55 -29.03
CA ARG A 191 -25.45 -10.30 -28.96
C ARG A 191 -26.66 -9.41 -28.67
N ARG A 192 -26.54 -8.43 -27.76
CA ARG A 192 -27.59 -7.42 -27.52
C ARG A 192 -27.83 -6.55 -28.75
N ASN A 193 -26.76 -6.05 -29.38
CA ASN A 193 -26.90 -5.20 -30.57
C ASN A 193 -27.46 -5.98 -31.78
N LEU A 194 -27.12 -7.26 -31.93
CA LEU A 194 -27.72 -8.15 -32.95
C LEU A 194 -29.20 -8.47 -32.66
N GLN A 195 -29.62 -8.52 -31.40
CA GLN A 195 -31.05 -8.66 -31.03
C GLN A 195 -31.83 -7.37 -31.29
N VAL A 196 -31.27 -6.21 -30.95
CA VAL A 196 -31.90 -4.90 -31.22
C VAL A 196 -32.01 -4.65 -32.74
N GLU A 197 -30.99 -4.98 -33.54
CA GLU A 197 -31.06 -4.83 -35.01
C GLU A 197 -32.04 -5.80 -35.69
N GLN A 198 -32.33 -6.96 -35.09
CA GLN A 198 -33.34 -7.90 -35.60
C GLN A 198 -34.76 -7.53 -35.15
N GLU A 199 -34.95 -7.01 -33.93
CA GLU A 199 -36.23 -6.52 -33.45
C GLU A 199 -36.67 -5.24 -34.18
N GLU A 200 -35.76 -4.28 -34.42
CA GLU A 200 -36.08 -3.08 -35.20
C GLU A 200 -36.43 -3.39 -36.67
N ARG A 201 -35.82 -4.42 -37.27
CA ARG A 201 -36.20 -4.91 -38.61
C ARG A 201 -37.52 -5.66 -38.63
N PHE A 202 -37.89 -6.32 -37.54
CA PHE A 202 -39.16 -7.04 -37.45
C PHE A 202 -40.35 -6.08 -37.29
N TYR A 203 -40.19 -5.01 -36.51
CA TYR A 203 -41.23 -3.98 -36.33
C TYR A 203 -41.41 -3.04 -37.54
N ALA A 204 -40.40 -2.91 -38.41
CA ALA A 204 -40.48 -2.04 -39.60
C ALA A 204 -41.24 -2.67 -40.79
N LEU A 205 -41.48 -3.99 -40.80
CA LEU A 205 -42.13 -4.70 -41.91
C LEU A 205 -43.64 -4.89 -41.73
N GLU A 206 -44.19 -4.64 -40.53
CA GLU A 206 -45.61 -4.86 -40.20
C GLU A 206 -46.34 -3.60 -39.69
N ALA A 207 -45.78 -2.40 -39.89
CA ALA A 207 -46.51 -1.16 -39.59
C ALA A 207 -47.57 -0.89 -40.69
N PRO A 208 -48.87 -0.83 -40.37
CA PRO A 208 -49.88 -0.46 -41.36
C PRO A 208 -49.67 1.01 -41.79
N GLN A 209 -49.66 1.26 -43.09
CA GLN A 209 -49.59 2.61 -43.64
C GLN A 209 -50.81 3.40 -43.18
N CYS A 210 -50.57 4.44 -42.38
CA CYS A 210 -51.59 5.42 -42.02
C CYS A 210 -51.35 6.65 -42.91
N ASP A 211 -52.27 6.90 -43.84
CA ASP A 211 -52.29 8.11 -44.65
C ASP A 211 -52.61 9.30 -43.75
N ILE A 212 -51.68 10.25 -43.65
CA ILE A 212 -51.87 11.52 -42.92
C ILE A 212 -52.27 12.58 -43.96
N PRO A 213 -53.46 13.22 -43.87
CA PRO A 213 -53.79 14.37 -44.71
C PRO A 213 -53.06 15.62 -44.22
N ASP A 214 -52.62 16.45 -45.17
CA ASP A 214 -51.84 17.66 -44.96
C ASP A 214 -52.57 18.77 -44.17
N GLU A 215 -51.81 19.33 -43.22
CA GLU A 215 -51.80 20.69 -42.64
C GLU A 215 -53.09 21.51 -42.46
N GLU A 216 -53.32 21.96 -41.21
CA GLU A 216 -53.65 23.37 -40.93
C GLU A 216 -53.15 23.82 -39.53
N PRO A 217 -52.82 25.12 -39.35
CA PRO A 217 -51.97 25.59 -38.26
C PRO A 217 -52.72 25.78 -36.93
N HIS A 218 -52.05 25.41 -35.84
CA HIS A 218 -52.56 25.47 -34.47
C HIS A 218 -53.10 26.86 -34.09
N ARG A 219 -54.41 26.93 -33.88
CA ARG A 219 -55.08 28.02 -33.15
C ARG A 219 -55.04 27.74 -31.66
N ILE A 220 -54.45 28.65 -30.90
CA ILE A 220 -54.58 28.70 -29.44
C ILE A 220 -56.00 29.19 -29.13
N LEU A 221 -56.78 28.41 -28.37
CA LEU A 221 -58.01 28.85 -27.74
C LEU A 221 -57.99 28.47 -26.24
N ASP A 222 -58.42 29.44 -25.45
CA ASP A 222 -58.45 29.44 -23.99
C ASP A 222 -59.51 28.49 -23.39
N ARG A 223 -59.17 28.05 -22.17
CA ARG A 223 -60.00 27.66 -21.01
C ARG A 223 -61.53 27.54 -21.17
N GLU A 224 -62.02 26.35 -20.80
CA GLU A 224 -63.16 26.01 -19.91
C GLU A 224 -64.13 24.93 -20.43
N GLU A 225 -64.59 24.14 -19.45
CA GLU A 225 -65.61 23.08 -19.45
C GLU A 225 -65.28 21.75 -20.13
N PHE A 226 -64.98 20.71 -19.34
CA PHE A 226 -65.69 19.43 -19.45
C PHE A 226 -65.73 18.67 -18.11
N VAL A 227 -66.90 18.09 -17.89
CA VAL A 227 -67.52 17.49 -16.70
C VAL A 227 -66.81 16.22 -16.22
N GLU A 228 -66.87 15.96 -14.91
CA GLU A 228 -66.48 14.71 -14.25
C GLU A 228 -67.26 13.50 -14.82
N GLU A 229 -66.56 12.42 -15.18
CA GLU A 229 -67.11 11.06 -15.06
C GLU A 229 -66.00 10.01 -14.93
N ASP A 230 -65.97 9.39 -13.75
CA ASP A 230 -65.60 8.03 -13.36
C ASP A 230 -64.40 7.29 -13.98
N GLY A 231 -63.47 6.95 -13.08
CA GLY A 231 -63.16 5.54 -12.81
C GLY A 231 -61.92 4.95 -13.48
N ALA A 232 -60.91 4.66 -12.65
CA ALA A 232 -59.85 3.67 -12.90
C ALA A 232 -58.66 4.04 -13.81
N ALA A 233 -58.34 5.33 -13.97
CA ALA A 233 -57.08 5.77 -14.59
C ALA A 233 -56.12 6.56 -13.66
N ASP A 234 -56.46 6.76 -12.38
CA ASP A 234 -55.71 7.64 -11.46
C ASP A 234 -54.56 6.94 -10.69
N GLU A 235 -54.46 5.61 -10.74
CA GLU A 235 -53.42 4.89 -9.98
C GLU A 235 -52.09 4.73 -10.77
N CYS A 236 -52.16 4.48 -12.08
CA CYS A 236 -50.97 4.41 -12.93
C CYS A 236 -50.32 5.79 -13.18
N VAL A 237 -51.12 6.86 -13.29
CA VAL A 237 -50.60 8.22 -13.48
C VAL A 237 -49.93 8.73 -12.20
N ARG A 238 -50.50 8.47 -11.02
CA ARG A 238 -49.86 8.81 -9.73
C ARG A 238 -48.57 8.03 -9.48
N LEU A 239 -48.47 6.77 -9.90
CA LEU A 239 -47.25 5.97 -9.77
C LEU A 239 -46.13 6.45 -10.71
N CYS A 240 -46.48 6.92 -11.91
CA CYS A 240 -45.51 7.49 -12.85
C CYS A 240 -45.05 8.90 -12.42
N VAL A 241 -45.94 9.73 -11.88
CA VAL A 241 -45.61 11.08 -11.39
C VAL A 241 -44.75 11.01 -10.12
N LYS A 242 -45.04 10.11 -9.17
CA LYS A 242 -44.20 9.92 -7.97
C LYS A 242 -42.80 9.36 -8.27
N SER A 243 -42.64 8.63 -9.36
CA SER A 243 -41.33 8.12 -9.82
C SER A 243 -40.54 9.20 -10.57
N ALA A 244 -41.22 10.13 -11.24
CA ALA A 244 -40.60 11.26 -11.96
C ALA A 244 -40.28 12.47 -11.05
N GLU A 245 -41.01 12.68 -9.95
CA GLU A 245 -40.75 13.76 -8.99
C GLU A 245 -39.54 13.53 -8.08
N LYS A 246 -38.92 12.33 -8.12
CA LYS A 246 -37.69 12.04 -7.37
C LYS A 246 -36.43 12.61 -8.03
N SER A 247 -36.57 13.30 -9.15
CA SER A 247 -35.49 13.94 -9.86
C SER A 247 -35.84 15.39 -10.14
N LEU A 248 -35.34 16.27 -9.29
CA LEU A 248 -34.73 17.57 -9.62
C LEU A 248 -34.32 18.20 -8.28
N GLU A 249 -33.41 17.54 -7.54
CA GLU A 249 -32.53 18.33 -6.68
C GLU A 249 -31.82 19.31 -7.62
N SER A 250 -31.91 20.61 -7.35
CA SER A 250 -31.22 21.58 -8.19
C SER A 250 -29.72 21.29 -8.13
N LEU A 251 -28.97 21.61 -9.19
CA LEU A 251 -27.51 21.46 -9.17
C LEU A 251 -26.91 22.21 -7.96
N GLU A 252 -27.51 23.32 -7.56
CA GLU A 252 -27.16 24.07 -6.35
C GLU A 252 -27.38 23.25 -5.07
N ASP A 253 -28.50 22.51 -4.97
CA ASP A 253 -28.77 21.62 -3.83
C ASP A 253 -27.83 20.41 -3.78
N ILE A 254 -27.45 19.84 -4.94
CA ILE A 254 -26.49 18.74 -5.03
C ILE A 254 -25.08 19.21 -4.65
N LEU A 255 -24.67 20.38 -5.13
CA LEU A 255 -23.39 21.00 -4.77
C LEU A 255 -23.36 21.50 -3.33
N ALA A 256 -24.51 21.86 -2.75
CA ALA A 256 -24.67 22.26 -1.35
C ALA A 256 -24.62 21.07 -0.37
N LYS A 257 -24.75 19.83 -0.87
CA LYS A 257 -24.56 18.59 -0.10
C LYS A 257 -23.27 17.88 -0.51
N PRO A 258 -22.08 18.48 -0.30
CA PRO A 258 -20.84 17.79 -0.58
C PRO A 258 -20.78 16.52 0.28
N GLY A 259 -20.55 15.38 -0.37
CA GLY A 259 -20.38 14.11 0.32
C GLY A 259 -19.23 14.16 1.34
N GLU A 260 -19.20 13.21 2.27
CA GLU A 260 -18.13 13.10 3.26
C GLU A 260 -16.75 13.12 2.58
N THR A 261 -15.80 13.91 3.10
CA THR A 261 -14.42 13.96 2.59
C THR A 261 -13.60 12.75 3.04
N PHE A 262 -12.46 12.49 2.40
CA PHE A 262 -11.53 11.43 2.83
C PHE A 262 -11.18 11.54 4.32
N CYS A 263 -10.79 12.74 4.78
CA CYS A 263 -10.38 12.95 6.17
C CYS A 263 -11.54 12.66 7.13
N ASN A 264 -12.74 13.17 6.86
CA ASN A 264 -13.91 12.93 7.72
C ASN A 264 -14.25 11.43 7.79
N LYS A 265 -14.28 10.75 6.63
CA LYS A 265 -14.52 9.31 6.55
C LYS A 265 -13.47 8.53 7.36
N LEU A 266 -12.20 8.88 7.21
CA LEU A 266 -11.09 8.26 7.91
C LEU A 266 -11.26 8.37 9.43
N PHE A 267 -11.48 9.58 9.96
CA PHE A 267 -11.63 9.77 11.41
C PHE A 267 -12.92 9.16 11.96
N ARG A 268 -14.00 9.12 11.18
CA ARG A 268 -15.22 8.38 11.53
C ARG A 268 -14.92 6.88 11.67
N LEU A 269 -14.16 6.29 10.72
CA LEU A 269 -13.75 4.89 10.79
C LEU A 269 -12.82 4.60 11.98
N ILE A 270 -11.87 5.51 12.29
CA ILE A 270 -11.00 5.40 13.48
C ILE A 270 -11.85 5.32 14.76
N HIS A 271 -12.84 6.22 14.88
CA HIS A 271 -13.74 6.25 16.01
C HIS A 271 -14.63 5.00 16.09
N GLU A 272 -15.25 4.58 14.98
CA GLU A 272 -16.12 3.39 14.91
C GLU A 272 -15.36 2.10 15.25
N LYS A 273 -14.09 2.00 14.85
CA LYS A 273 -13.23 0.85 15.16
C LYS A 273 -12.52 0.98 16.52
N ASN A 274 -12.82 2.04 17.29
CA ASN A 274 -12.25 2.32 18.61
C ASN A 274 -10.71 2.22 18.63
N GLN A 275 -10.07 2.78 17.61
CA GLN A 275 -8.60 2.81 17.49
C GLN A 275 -8.05 4.18 17.90
N ASP A 276 -6.87 4.17 18.51
CA ASP A 276 -6.16 5.39 18.86
C ASP A 276 -5.40 5.94 17.64
N ASP A 277 -5.47 7.25 17.42
CA ASP A 277 -4.77 7.97 16.33
C ASP A 277 -3.29 7.59 16.24
N VAL A 278 -2.62 7.45 17.40
CA VAL A 278 -1.19 7.12 17.49
C VAL A 278 -0.92 5.73 16.95
N GLU A 279 -1.76 4.77 17.30
CA GLU A 279 -1.64 3.41 16.83
C GLU A 279 -1.91 3.30 15.33
N VAL A 280 -2.91 4.03 14.83
CA VAL A 280 -3.28 4.03 13.41
C VAL A 280 -2.12 4.50 12.53
N TYR A 281 -1.51 5.66 12.84
CA TYR A 281 -0.44 6.15 11.98
C TYR A 281 0.84 5.32 12.09
N LYS A 282 1.12 4.72 13.26
CA LYS A 282 2.26 3.79 13.44
C LYS A 282 2.07 2.53 12.60
N ARG A 283 0.89 1.91 12.67
CA ARG A 283 0.54 0.74 11.83
C ARG A 283 0.50 1.06 10.34
N ALA A 284 0.17 2.30 9.97
CA ALA A 284 0.21 2.77 8.60
C ALA A 284 1.64 3.10 8.11
N ASN A 285 2.68 2.89 8.93
CA ASN A 285 4.06 3.28 8.62
C ASN A 285 4.18 4.77 8.22
N LEU A 286 3.45 5.64 8.94
CA LEU A 286 3.46 7.10 8.74
C LEU A 286 4.15 7.81 9.92
N ASP A 287 4.64 9.03 9.68
CA ASP A 287 5.10 9.89 10.77
C ASP A 287 3.97 10.76 11.33
N ARG A 288 4.18 11.21 12.58
CA ARG A 288 3.21 12.05 13.30
C ARG A 288 2.95 13.38 12.59
N LYS A 289 3.94 13.96 11.91
CA LYS A 289 3.78 15.24 11.19
C LYS A 289 2.90 15.03 9.96
N HIS A 290 3.07 13.94 9.23
CA HIS A 290 2.25 13.53 8.10
C HIS A 290 0.82 13.28 8.55
N PHE A 291 0.62 12.51 9.61
CA PHE A 291 -0.72 12.27 10.15
C PHE A 291 -1.38 13.55 10.68
N SER A 292 -0.60 14.44 11.31
CA SER A 292 -1.10 15.76 11.73
C SER A 292 -1.58 16.60 10.55
N LYS A 293 -0.93 16.53 9.37
CA LYS A 293 -1.39 17.21 8.15
C LYS A 293 -2.72 16.66 7.65
N ILE A 294 -2.90 15.34 7.70
CA ILE A 294 -4.17 14.68 7.36
C ILE A 294 -5.28 15.20 8.29
N ARG A 295 -4.99 15.32 9.59
CA ARG A 295 -5.96 15.81 10.57
C ARG A 295 -6.30 17.30 10.42
N SER A 296 -5.30 18.15 10.17
CA SER A 296 -5.49 19.60 10.18
C SER A 296 -6.06 20.16 8.88
N ASN A 297 -5.93 19.43 7.77
CA ASN A 297 -6.40 19.88 6.46
C ASN A 297 -7.56 18.99 5.97
N VAL A 298 -8.78 19.51 6.07
CA VAL A 298 -10.01 18.81 5.64
C VAL A 298 -10.01 18.47 4.15
N ASN A 299 -9.31 19.28 3.34
CA ASN A 299 -9.16 19.10 1.89
C ASN A 299 -7.85 18.36 1.53
N TYR A 300 -7.20 17.72 2.49
CA TYR A 300 -6.00 16.94 2.23
C TYR A 300 -6.32 15.79 1.27
N ARG A 301 -5.57 15.74 0.17
CA ARG A 301 -5.65 14.64 -0.81
C ARG A 301 -4.49 13.67 -0.57
N PRO A 302 -4.74 12.48 0.00
CA PRO A 302 -3.69 11.50 0.21
C PRO A 302 -3.16 10.96 -1.12
N THR A 303 -1.90 10.54 -1.13
CA THR A 303 -1.43 9.66 -2.20
C THR A 303 -2.10 8.29 -2.07
N LYS A 304 -2.15 7.53 -3.17
CA LYS A 304 -2.70 6.17 -3.14
C LYS A 304 -2.03 5.27 -2.11
N LYS A 305 -0.70 5.34 -1.99
CA LYS A 305 0.07 4.58 -1.00
C LYS A 305 -0.34 4.91 0.43
N THR A 306 -0.50 6.20 0.74
CA THR A 306 -0.92 6.69 2.06
C THR A 306 -2.34 6.23 2.39
N ALA A 307 -3.27 6.34 1.44
CA ALA A 307 -4.65 5.94 1.65
C ALA A 307 -4.78 4.42 1.85
N LEU A 308 -4.07 3.60 1.06
CA LEU A 308 -4.01 2.16 1.26
C LEU A 308 -3.35 1.77 2.59
N ALA A 309 -2.27 2.45 2.98
CA ALA A 309 -1.62 2.19 4.27
C ALA A 309 -2.57 2.44 5.45
N LEU A 310 -3.39 3.49 5.40
CA LEU A 310 -4.41 3.78 6.40
C LEU A 310 -5.55 2.74 6.39
N ALA A 311 -5.97 2.29 5.21
CA ALA A 311 -6.96 1.21 5.09
C ALA A 311 -6.45 -0.10 5.72
N ILE A 312 -5.19 -0.45 5.48
CA ILE A 312 -4.53 -1.60 6.11
C ILE A 312 -4.43 -1.42 7.63
N ALA A 313 -4.01 -0.25 8.11
CA ALA A 313 -3.88 0.03 9.54
C ALA A 313 -5.22 -0.11 10.30
N LEU A 314 -6.30 0.35 9.67
CA LEU A 314 -7.68 0.24 10.16
C LEU A 314 -8.32 -1.14 9.94
N ARG A 315 -7.61 -2.07 9.28
CA ARG A 315 -8.11 -3.41 8.93
C ARG A 315 -9.44 -3.34 8.18
N LEU A 316 -9.49 -2.49 7.16
CA LEU A 316 -10.68 -2.32 6.34
C LEU A 316 -10.85 -3.50 5.38
N ASN A 317 -12.09 -3.96 5.22
CA ASN A 317 -12.42 -4.92 4.16
C ASN A 317 -12.42 -4.23 2.78
N MET A 318 -12.69 -5.00 1.71
CA MET A 318 -12.67 -4.48 0.34
C MET A 318 -13.68 -3.34 0.10
N ASP A 319 -14.90 -3.44 0.62
CA ASP A 319 -15.95 -2.43 0.44
C ASP A 319 -15.62 -1.13 1.21
N GLU A 320 -15.19 -1.28 2.47
CA GLU A 320 -14.73 -0.17 3.30
C GLU A 320 -13.53 0.54 2.67
N THR A 321 -12.59 -0.23 2.11
CA THR A 321 -11.40 0.30 1.42
C THR A 321 -11.79 1.04 0.15
N ALA A 322 -12.67 0.48 -0.67
CA ALA A 322 -13.14 1.12 -1.90
C ALA A 322 -13.88 2.44 -1.62
N ASP A 323 -14.77 2.46 -0.63
CA ASP A 323 -15.47 3.69 -0.21
C ASP A 323 -14.49 4.74 0.33
N LEU A 324 -13.51 4.35 1.17
CA LEU A 324 -12.51 5.30 1.67
C LEU A 324 -11.66 5.89 0.53
N LEU A 325 -11.20 5.07 -0.42
CA LEU A 325 -10.41 5.53 -1.56
C LEU A 325 -11.20 6.45 -2.49
N ALA A 326 -12.47 6.14 -2.76
CA ALA A 326 -13.32 6.95 -3.63
C ALA A 326 -13.45 8.40 -3.13
N ARG A 327 -13.44 8.61 -1.80
CA ARG A 327 -13.50 9.94 -1.14
C ARG A 327 -12.27 10.81 -1.41
N ALA A 328 -11.18 10.20 -1.88
CA ALA A 328 -9.95 10.86 -2.30
C ALA A 328 -9.74 10.81 -3.83
N GLU A 329 -10.77 10.43 -4.60
CA GLU A 329 -10.70 10.21 -6.05
C GLU A 329 -9.68 9.11 -6.44
N LEU A 330 -9.55 8.09 -5.59
CA LEU A 330 -8.68 6.94 -5.80
C LEU A 330 -9.51 5.67 -5.99
N ALA A 331 -8.95 4.71 -6.73
CA ALA A 331 -9.55 3.39 -6.89
C ALA A 331 -8.46 2.31 -6.94
N LEU A 332 -8.79 1.10 -6.48
CA LEU A 332 -7.98 -0.09 -6.75
C LEU A 332 -8.16 -0.50 -8.22
N SER A 333 -7.06 -0.78 -8.90
CA SER A 333 -7.04 -1.12 -10.32
C SER A 333 -6.65 -2.58 -10.49
N PRO A 334 -7.49 -3.42 -11.13
CA PRO A 334 -7.16 -4.82 -11.37
C PRO A 334 -6.00 -5.00 -12.36
N SER A 335 -5.66 -3.97 -13.14
CA SER A 335 -4.52 -3.98 -14.06
C SER A 335 -3.20 -3.54 -13.41
N ASN A 336 -3.25 -3.07 -12.16
CA ASN A 336 -2.07 -2.69 -11.40
C ASN A 336 -1.62 -3.84 -10.48
N ARG A 337 -0.40 -4.35 -10.69
CA ARG A 337 0.14 -5.46 -9.87
C ARG A 337 0.25 -5.12 -8.38
N GLY A 338 0.57 -3.86 -8.03
CA GLY A 338 0.64 -3.43 -6.64
C GLY A 338 -0.72 -3.46 -5.96
N ASP A 339 -1.76 -2.97 -6.65
CA ASP A 339 -3.13 -3.03 -6.15
C ASP A 339 -3.61 -4.48 -5.97
N LEU A 340 -3.34 -5.38 -6.93
CA LEU A 340 -3.68 -6.80 -6.82
C LEU A 340 -3.02 -7.46 -5.60
N ILE A 341 -1.76 -7.12 -5.30
CA ILE A 341 -1.09 -7.60 -4.09
C ILE A 341 -1.84 -7.09 -2.86
N VAL A 342 -2.17 -5.81 -2.78
CA VAL A 342 -2.90 -5.25 -1.62
C VAL A 342 -4.29 -5.89 -1.48
N MET A 343 -5.01 -6.09 -2.58
CA MET A 343 -6.30 -6.77 -2.61
C MET A 343 -6.20 -8.20 -2.06
N TYR A 344 -5.21 -8.98 -2.52
CA TYR A 344 -4.97 -10.33 -2.01
C TYR A 344 -4.84 -10.37 -0.48
N PHE A 345 -4.10 -9.41 0.09
CA PHE A 345 -3.91 -9.33 1.54
C PHE A 345 -5.20 -8.93 2.28
N ILE A 346 -5.96 -7.96 1.77
CA ILE A 346 -7.25 -7.53 2.35
C ILE A 346 -8.27 -8.66 2.31
N GLU A 347 -8.42 -9.35 1.18
CA GLU A 347 -9.36 -10.47 1.01
C GLU A 347 -9.08 -11.61 1.99
N ARG A 348 -7.80 -11.85 2.30
CA ARG A 348 -7.37 -12.86 3.28
C ARG A 348 -7.28 -12.33 4.71
N GLN A 349 -7.73 -11.10 4.95
CA GLN A 349 -7.73 -10.44 6.27
C GLN A 349 -6.33 -10.38 6.91
N LYS A 350 -5.28 -10.27 6.09
CA LYS A 350 -3.89 -10.11 6.52
C LYS A 350 -3.48 -8.65 6.39
N TYR A 351 -3.34 -7.97 7.52
CA TYR A 351 -3.12 -6.51 7.58
C TYR A 351 -1.76 -6.11 8.14
N ASP A 352 -0.76 -7.00 8.09
CA ASP A 352 0.60 -6.65 8.47
C ASP A 352 1.26 -5.85 7.33
N ILE A 353 1.44 -4.54 7.55
CA ILE A 353 2.03 -3.64 6.56
C ILE A 353 3.45 -4.05 6.16
N TRP A 354 4.20 -4.69 7.05
CA TRP A 354 5.57 -5.11 6.78
C TRP A 354 5.61 -6.32 5.85
N GLU A 355 4.72 -7.29 6.08
CA GLU A 355 4.55 -8.43 5.18
C GLU A 355 4.08 -7.99 3.79
N ILE A 356 3.13 -7.05 3.74
CA ILE A 356 2.64 -6.47 2.48
C ILE A 356 3.77 -5.73 1.74
N ASN A 357 4.53 -4.88 2.45
CA ASN A 357 5.62 -4.11 1.86
C ASN A 357 6.76 -4.99 1.36
N SER A 358 7.06 -6.08 2.07
CA SER A 358 7.99 -7.11 1.61
C SER A 358 7.56 -7.68 0.24
N MET A 359 6.28 -8.02 0.10
CA MET A 359 5.76 -8.56 -1.17
C MET A 359 5.70 -7.53 -2.28
N LEU A 360 5.23 -6.31 -1.98
CA LEU A 360 5.26 -5.21 -2.95
C LEU A 360 6.67 -4.98 -3.49
N PHE A 361 7.65 -4.90 -2.60
CA PHE A 361 9.06 -4.75 -2.97
C PHE A 361 9.56 -5.92 -3.83
N LYS A 362 9.24 -7.17 -3.46
CA LYS A 362 9.61 -8.39 -4.22
C LYS A 362 9.10 -8.34 -5.66
N PHE A 363 7.86 -7.91 -5.87
CA PHE A 363 7.25 -7.76 -7.20
C PHE A 363 7.60 -6.43 -7.88
N GLY A 364 8.58 -5.68 -7.35
CA GLY A 364 9.04 -4.41 -7.92
C GLY A 364 8.00 -3.29 -7.87
N GLN A 365 7.00 -3.42 -7.00
CA GLN A 365 5.96 -2.44 -6.77
C GLN A 365 6.38 -1.48 -5.64
N PRO A 366 5.86 -0.25 -5.64
CA PRO A 366 6.11 0.69 -4.54
C PRO A 366 5.51 0.19 -3.22
N THR A 367 6.21 0.40 -2.11
CA THR A 367 5.72 0.11 -0.76
C THR A 367 4.62 1.07 -0.31
N LEU A 368 3.82 0.64 0.66
CA LEU A 368 2.83 1.42 1.39
C LEU A 368 3.46 2.10 2.62
N GLY A 369 2.81 3.16 3.09
CA GLY A 369 3.37 4.04 4.12
C GLY A 369 4.22 5.13 3.48
N ALA A 370 5.09 5.76 4.28
CA ALA A 370 5.80 6.98 3.88
C ALA A 370 6.51 6.91 2.52
#